data_AF-A0ABD3MQH7-F1
#
_entry.id   AF-A0ABD3MQH7-F1
#
_cell.length_a   1.000
_cell.length_b   1.000
_cell.length_c   1.000
_cell.angle_alpha   90.00
_cell.angle_beta   90.00
_cell.angle_gamma   90.00
#
_symmetry.space_group_name_H-M   'P 1'
#
loop_
_entity.id
_entity.type
_entity.pdbx_description
1 polymer ?
#
loop_
_entity_poly.entity_id
_entity_poly.type
_entity_poly.pdbx_seq_one_letter_code
_entity_poly.pdbx_strand_id
1 'polypeptide(L)'
;MSSSSSSPSSQRHQAPMKKKQKKMATEFTRGKSHAELLSQRSSLRDEIRTLPSNERSHVLAHLYGSGASKDLSKARLDNLRQFDANDRIGGGGGDTRVKSSLHKRQSRPNSALQRQIHRRETKRLQNAISAADVQDILAPSTSGYVETENDMEKTLQLSQNQLKYDGTSLSSNVAQNIYHLDLKDHGPYMLRYDRSGRHALLAGRGNNGGGHLAIVDQHTLASTTEFFIQDIVRDACFLQDSSLMAVSQRQNVYIYDENGAEVHRLGGHQLVTGMEFLPYHWLLATIGTNGVLQYQDTSTGELVSQHRTKLGPCCGGAFRQNPFNSVIHVGHSNGTVTLWSPSSSEYLVKMLCHKGSPITSLAMDRSGRYMATGGSDSKVKIFDLRMYKEIHTYTTYGGPPTALDISQTGVLGIGHGCHTTFWKAEALSMKVKEPYMKHQFSGNGPMESLRFRPYEDAVGVGHAGGVSSIVIPGSGEPNLDSMEHFTNPYADKKQRREAEVRSLLEKLSPDMISLDPDGVGGVEGGSLIQRAQRSRDAAEDAEARREAEREKAGSVREKKRMRGRSKIAKKLRRKQQNVVDENILKLRELREREKAEKEASRKSGGGGGDSGEGDEEEVAPAALKRFF
;
A
#
# COMPACT_ATOMS: atom_id res chain seq x y z
N MET A 1 -23.70 29.80 -66.66
CA MET A 1 -24.14 30.64 -65.53
C MET A 1 -23.85 29.88 -64.25
N SER A 2 -23.12 30.31 -63.24
CA SER A 2 -22.29 31.49 -62.98
C SER A 2 -21.38 31.12 -61.79
N SER A 3 -20.11 31.44 -61.94
CA SER A 3 -19.01 31.56 -60.97
C SER A 3 -19.32 31.85 -59.49
N SER A 4 -18.56 31.22 -58.58
CA SER A 4 -17.97 31.83 -57.37
C SER A 4 -16.83 30.93 -56.85
N SER A 5 -15.56 31.26 -57.17
CA SER A 5 -14.61 32.08 -56.40
C SER A 5 -13.99 31.36 -55.19
N SER A 6 -12.78 30.84 -55.44
CA SER A 6 -11.79 30.34 -54.49
C SER A 6 -11.23 31.42 -53.56
N SER A 7 -10.93 31.05 -52.32
CA SER A 7 -9.96 31.73 -51.45
C SER A 7 -9.30 30.72 -50.50
N PRO A 8 -7.96 30.64 -50.42
CA PRO A 8 -7.24 29.66 -49.60
C PRO A 8 -6.92 30.26 -48.22
N SER A 9 -7.08 29.49 -47.14
CA SER A 9 -6.56 29.89 -45.83
C SER A 9 -5.88 28.74 -45.08
N SER A 10 -4.55 28.84 -45.08
CA SER A 10 -3.60 28.43 -44.04
C SER A 10 -3.80 27.07 -43.36
N GLN A 11 -3.10 26.07 -43.90
CA GLN A 11 -2.49 25.03 -43.08
C GLN A 11 -1.55 25.68 -42.05
N ARG A 12 -1.77 25.40 -40.76
CA ARG A 12 -0.76 25.62 -39.72
C ARG A 12 -0.58 24.31 -38.96
N HIS A 13 0.53 23.65 -39.26
CA HIS A 13 1.13 22.61 -38.44
C HIS A 13 1.20 23.04 -36.96
N GLN A 14 0.57 22.27 -36.08
CA GLN A 14 0.78 22.35 -34.63
C GLN A 14 1.37 21.03 -34.13
N ALA A 15 2.70 21.01 -33.94
CA ALA A 15 3.46 20.44 -32.82
C ALA A 15 4.96 20.28 -33.19
N PRO A 16 5.95 20.31 -32.25
CA PRO A 16 5.91 20.70 -30.84
C PRO A 16 6.96 21.80 -30.50
N MET A 17 6.51 22.96 -30.01
CA MET A 17 7.37 24.05 -29.48
C MET A 17 8.07 23.71 -28.14
N LYS A 18 7.71 22.60 -27.48
CA LYS A 18 8.21 22.28 -26.13
C LYS A 18 9.69 21.81 -26.09
N LYS A 19 10.24 21.22 -27.16
CA LYS A 19 11.64 20.75 -27.20
C LYS A 19 12.66 21.89 -27.43
N LYS A 20 12.31 22.93 -28.20
CA LYS A 20 13.21 24.10 -28.42
C LYS A 20 13.29 25.03 -27.21
N GLN A 21 12.21 25.18 -26.44
CA GLN A 21 12.21 26.03 -25.24
C GLN A 21 13.04 25.46 -24.09
N LYS A 22 13.08 24.12 -23.91
CA LYS A 22 13.95 23.48 -22.90
C LYS A 22 15.44 23.58 -23.26
N LYS A 23 15.82 23.48 -24.55
CA LYS A 23 17.21 23.64 -25.01
C LYS A 23 17.73 25.07 -24.81
N MET A 24 16.91 26.10 -25.07
CA MET A 24 17.32 27.50 -24.85
C MET A 24 17.50 27.84 -23.36
N ALA A 25 16.70 27.27 -22.45
CA ALA A 25 16.86 27.49 -21.01
C ALA A 25 18.16 26.89 -20.45
N THR A 26 18.62 25.76 -20.99
CA THR A 26 19.89 25.12 -20.60
C THR A 26 21.12 25.80 -21.19
N GLU A 27 21.02 26.47 -22.34
CA GLU A 27 22.14 27.23 -22.93
C GLU A 27 22.33 28.61 -22.28
N PHE A 28 21.28 29.22 -21.72
CA PHE A 28 21.33 30.57 -21.13
C PHE A 28 22.14 30.68 -19.82
N THR A 29 22.49 29.56 -19.18
CA THR A 29 23.15 29.52 -17.86
C THR A 29 24.59 29.01 -17.91
N ARG A 30 25.10 28.65 -19.10
CA ARG A 30 26.46 28.12 -19.25
C ARG A 30 27.45 29.29 -19.35
N GLY A 31 28.29 29.47 -18.33
CA GLY A 31 29.45 30.37 -18.36
C GLY A 31 29.27 31.77 -17.77
N LYS A 32 28.11 32.14 -17.21
CA LYS A 32 27.92 33.44 -16.56
C LYS A 32 28.35 33.40 -15.09
N SER A 33 29.00 34.46 -14.62
CA SER A 33 29.37 34.60 -13.21
C SER A 33 28.12 34.81 -12.33
N HIS A 34 28.18 34.40 -11.06
CA HIS A 34 27.07 34.56 -10.11
C HIS A 34 26.64 36.03 -9.94
N ALA A 35 27.58 36.97 -10.08
CA ALA A 35 27.30 38.40 -10.02
C ALA A 35 26.46 38.90 -11.21
N GLU A 36 26.76 38.43 -12.42
CA GLU A 36 26.01 38.78 -13.64
C GLU A 36 24.58 38.22 -13.61
N LEU A 37 24.41 37.01 -13.08
CA LEU A 37 23.08 36.41 -12.91
C LEU A 37 22.23 37.18 -11.88
N LEU A 38 22.85 37.72 -10.83
CA LEU A 38 22.16 38.57 -9.86
C LEU A 38 21.76 39.93 -10.45
N SER A 39 22.65 40.54 -11.24
CA SER A 39 22.37 41.80 -11.93
C SER A 39 21.23 41.67 -12.96
N GLN A 40 21.26 40.61 -13.77
CA GLN A 40 20.18 40.31 -14.72
C GLN A 40 18.86 39.97 -14.00
N ARG A 41 18.94 39.34 -12.82
CA ARG A 41 17.76 39.07 -12.00
C ARG A 41 17.18 40.35 -11.38
N SER A 42 18.00 41.32 -11.00
CA SER A 42 17.50 42.63 -10.54
C SER A 42 16.83 43.40 -11.67
N SER A 43 17.45 43.46 -12.86
CA SER A 43 16.88 44.20 -14.00
C SER A 43 15.53 43.62 -14.45
N LEU A 44 15.44 42.29 -14.59
CA LEU A 44 14.18 41.61 -14.92
C LEU A 44 13.10 41.82 -13.85
N ARG A 45 13.48 41.97 -12.57
CA ARG A 45 12.54 42.21 -11.49
C ARG A 45 11.94 43.62 -11.54
N ASP A 46 12.73 44.58 -11.99
CA ASP A 46 12.29 45.95 -12.18
C ASP A 46 11.45 46.11 -13.45
N GLU A 47 11.77 45.40 -14.54
CA GLU A 47 10.92 45.31 -15.74
C GLU A 47 9.55 44.66 -15.46
N ILE A 48 9.52 43.61 -14.63
CA ILE A 48 8.25 42.98 -14.22
C ILE A 48 7.40 43.90 -13.33
N ARG A 49 8.03 44.85 -12.61
CA ARG A 49 7.31 45.81 -11.77
C ARG A 49 6.63 46.90 -12.57
N THR A 50 7.16 47.25 -13.74
CA THR A 50 6.60 48.26 -14.64
C THR A 50 5.41 47.75 -15.48
N LEU A 51 5.13 46.44 -15.45
CA LEU A 51 4.01 45.84 -16.21
C LEU A 51 2.64 46.07 -15.53
N PRO A 52 1.55 46.18 -16.34
CA PRO A 52 0.16 46.20 -15.84
C PRO A 52 -0.20 44.94 -15.03
N SER A 53 -1.14 45.06 -14.08
CA SER A 53 -1.40 44.00 -13.08
C SER A 53 -1.79 42.64 -13.67
N ASN A 54 -2.53 42.62 -14.78
CA ASN A 54 -3.00 41.41 -15.46
C ASN A 54 -1.87 40.67 -16.20
N GLU A 55 -0.90 41.39 -16.76
CA GLU A 55 0.24 40.78 -17.47
C GLU A 55 1.32 40.35 -16.47
N ARG A 56 1.52 41.17 -15.42
CA ARG A 56 2.43 40.86 -14.32
C ARG A 56 2.05 39.57 -13.60
N SER A 57 0.76 39.30 -13.39
CA SER A 57 0.30 38.06 -12.76
C SER A 57 0.56 36.83 -13.65
N HIS A 58 0.38 36.94 -14.96
CA HIS A 58 0.67 35.90 -15.94
C HIS A 58 2.17 35.58 -16.03
N VAL A 59 3.03 36.60 -16.08
CA VAL A 59 4.49 36.45 -16.11
C VAL A 59 5.01 35.83 -14.82
N LEU A 60 4.48 36.23 -13.66
CA LEU A 60 4.82 35.62 -12.37
C LEU A 60 4.32 34.17 -12.26
N ALA A 61 3.15 33.85 -12.81
CA ALA A 61 2.65 32.48 -12.87
C ALA A 61 3.57 31.56 -13.70
N HIS A 62 4.12 32.08 -14.80
CA HIS A 62 5.04 31.33 -15.67
C HIS A 62 6.44 31.16 -15.05
N LEU A 63 6.97 32.19 -14.38
CA LEU A 63 8.30 32.14 -13.71
C LEU A 63 8.34 31.20 -12.49
N TYR A 64 7.21 31.02 -11.81
CA TYR A 64 7.16 30.32 -10.54
C TYR A 64 6.45 28.95 -10.57
N GLY A 65 6.05 28.49 -11.76
CA GLY A 65 5.37 27.21 -11.99
C GLY A 65 3.92 27.22 -11.48
N SER A 66 3.00 26.76 -12.33
CA SER A 66 1.57 26.71 -12.06
C SER A 66 1.20 25.77 -10.90
N GLY A 67 0.45 26.34 -9.95
CA GLY A 67 -0.56 25.75 -9.05
C GLY A 67 -0.45 24.28 -8.64
N ALA A 68 -0.11 24.06 -7.36
CA ALA A 68 -0.80 23.12 -6.43
C ALA A 68 -0.05 22.93 -5.09
N SER A 69 1.25 23.25 -4.98
CA SER A 69 2.04 22.91 -3.77
C SER A 69 2.38 24.09 -2.83
N LYS A 70 1.90 25.31 -3.13
CA LYS A 70 2.32 26.53 -2.40
C LYS A 70 1.44 26.90 -1.21
N ASP A 71 0.18 26.46 -1.15
CA ASP A 71 -0.69 26.91 -0.04
C ASP A 71 -0.37 26.19 1.28
N LEU A 72 0.06 24.92 1.23
CA LEU A 72 0.41 24.16 2.42
C LEU A 72 1.77 24.53 3.02
N SER A 73 2.73 24.99 2.23
CA SER A 73 4.06 25.38 2.71
C SER A 73 4.11 26.83 3.18
N LYS A 74 3.42 27.73 2.49
CA LYS A 74 3.36 29.16 2.83
C LYS A 74 2.42 29.43 4.01
N ALA A 75 1.25 28.81 4.07
CA ALA A 75 0.39 28.89 5.27
C ALA A 75 1.05 28.28 6.50
N ARG A 76 1.86 27.23 6.35
CA ARG A 76 2.62 26.62 7.46
C ARG A 76 3.78 27.52 7.91
N LEU A 77 4.45 28.21 6.98
CA LEU A 77 5.48 29.22 7.28
C LEU A 77 4.91 30.51 7.88
N ASP A 78 3.74 30.96 7.43
CA ASP A 78 3.06 32.15 7.96
C ASP A 78 2.41 31.87 9.31
N ASN A 79 1.88 30.65 9.55
CA ASN A 79 1.45 30.20 10.88
C ASN A 79 2.64 30.05 11.85
N LEU A 80 3.81 29.62 11.37
CA LEU A 80 5.05 29.61 12.16
C LEU A 80 5.54 31.03 12.49
N ARG A 81 5.43 31.97 11.54
CA ARG A 81 5.82 33.38 11.74
C ARG A 81 4.85 34.17 12.60
N GLN A 82 3.55 33.88 12.53
CA GLN A 82 2.52 34.50 13.39
C GLN A 82 2.65 33.99 14.84
N PHE A 83 3.02 32.73 15.04
CA PHE A 83 3.37 32.22 16.37
C PHE A 83 4.61 32.91 16.96
N ASP A 84 5.63 33.19 16.15
CA ASP A 84 6.84 33.90 16.60
C ASP A 84 6.64 35.43 16.79
N ALA A 85 5.63 36.03 16.15
CA ALA A 85 5.33 37.46 16.26
C ALA A 85 4.44 37.79 17.46
N ASN A 86 3.51 36.90 17.84
CA ASN A 86 2.62 37.11 18.99
C ASN A 86 3.32 36.97 20.37
N ASP A 87 4.51 36.35 20.42
CA ASP A 87 5.33 36.27 21.64
C ASP A 87 6.20 37.53 21.88
N ARG A 88 6.18 38.53 20.98
CA ARG A 88 7.02 39.74 21.06
C ARG A 88 6.27 41.03 21.37
N ILE A 89 4.94 40.98 21.46
CA ILE A 89 4.11 42.17 21.75
C ILE A 89 3.24 41.85 22.96
N GLY A 90 3.81 42.06 24.15
CA GLY A 90 3.09 41.88 25.41
C GLY A 90 3.91 42.38 26.60
N GLY A 91 3.70 43.64 26.96
CA GLY A 91 3.92 44.15 28.32
C GLY A 91 5.30 44.76 28.59
N GLY A 92 5.35 46.10 28.59
CA GLY A 92 6.42 46.84 29.24
C GLY A 92 6.34 46.77 30.77
N GLY A 93 7.50 46.96 31.41
CA GLY A 93 7.63 47.41 32.78
C GLY A 93 7.73 46.33 33.86
N GLY A 94 8.92 46.22 34.46
CA GLY A 94 9.08 45.77 35.85
C GLY A 94 9.87 44.47 36.02
N ASP A 95 11.07 44.61 36.58
CA ASP A 95 11.97 43.56 37.03
C ASP A 95 11.29 42.32 37.65
N THR A 96 11.62 41.15 37.12
CA THR A 96 12.11 40.02 37.91
C THR A 96 12.67 38.96 36.97
N ARG A 97 13.98 39.12 36.72
CA ARG A 97 14.94 38.05 36.42
C ARG A 97 14.54 36.75 37.14
N VAL A 98 14.72 35.62 36.45
CA VAL A 98 14.61 34.22 36.95
C VAL A 98 13.27 33.53 36.63
N LYS A 99 13.10 33.09 35.37
CA LYS A 99 12.78 31.69 34.95
C LYS A 99 12.34 31.63 33.48
N SER A 100 13.28 31.87 32.56
CA SER A 100 13.15 31.51 31.13
C SER A 100 14.19 30.47 30.69
N SER A 101 14.86 29.79 31.63
CA SER A 101 15.96 28.85 31.33
C SER A 101 15.52 27.48 30.80
N LEU A 102 14.23 27.25 30.54
CA LEU A 102 13.72 25.97 30.02
C LEU A 102 12.99 26.09 28.68
N HIS A 103 12.95 27.28 28.06
CA HIS A 103 12.47 27.41 26.69
C HIS A 103 13.58 26.99 25.71
N LYS A 104 13.44 25.76 25.17
CA LYS A 104 14.04 25.29 23.91
C LYS A 104 15.54 25.49 23.76
N ARG A 105 16.35 24.65 24.41
CA ARG A 105 17.55 24.11 23.72
C ARG A 105 17.09 23.00 22.77
N GLN A 106 16.38 23.36 21.69
CA GLN A 106 16.47 22.52 20.49
C GLN A 106 17.92 22.68 20.05
N SER A 107 18.75 21.65 20.25
CA SER A 107 20.14 21.69 19.82
C SER A 107 20.16 22.15 18.38
N ARG A 108 20.89 23.21 18.05
CA ARG A 108 21.06 23.63 16.65
C ARG A 108 21.51 22.36 15.89
N PRO A 109 20.73 21.89 14.90
CA PRO A 109 21.11 20.71 14.14
C PRO A 109 22.50 20.93 13.55
N ASN A 110 23.36 19.92 13.66
CA ASN A 110 24.73 19.99 13.17
C ASN A 110 24.73 20.46 11.70
N SER A 111 25.31 21.62 11.42
CA SER A 111 25.26 22.24 10.09
C SER A 111 25.96 21.39 9.03
N ALA A 112 26.97 20.60 9.41
CA ALA A 112 27.63 19.63 8.54
C ALA A 112 26.68 18.48 8.18
N LEU A 113 25.94 17.95 9.17
CA LEU A 113 24.94 16.91 8.94
C LEU A 113 23.79 17.40 8.06
N GLN A 114 23.31 18.62 8.27
CA GLN A 114 22.26 19.21 7.42
C GLN A 114 22.73 19.36 5.97
N ARG A 115 23.96 19.85 5.75
CA ARG A 115 24.54 19.94 4.41
C ARG A 115 24.67 18.56 3.77
N GLN A 116 25.07 17.55 4.54
CA GLN A 116 25.21 16.18 4.05
C GLN A 116 23.86 15.55 3.69
N ILE A 117 22.84 15.70 4.54
CA ILE A 117 21.47 15.23 4.29
C ILE A 117 20.92 15.91 3.03
N HIS A 118 21.02 17.24 2.95
CA HIS A 118 20.56 17.99 1.79
C HIS A 118 21.27 17.55 0.50
N ARG A 119 22.60 17.34 0.54
CA ARG A 119 23.37 16.82 -0.60
C ARG A 119 22.92 15.40 -0.99
N ARG A 120 22.61 14.54 -0.02
CA ARG A 120 22.15 13.17 -0.27
C ARG A 120 20.73 13.16 -0.84
N GLU A 121 19.82 13.97 -0.31
CA GLU A 121 18.45 14.10 -0.77
C GLU A 121 18.38 14.68 -2.18
N THR A 122 19.11 15.77 -2.45
CA THR A 122 19.16 16.37 -3.79
C THR A 122 19.74 15.40 -4.81
N LYS A 123 20.84 14.70 -4.49
CA LYS A 123 21.40 13.67 -5.38
C LYS A 123 20.44 12.50 -5.59
N ARG A 124 19.74 12.04 -4.54
CA ARG A 124 18.72 10.98 -4.67
C ARG A 124 17.58 11.40 -5.58
N LEU A 125 17.03 12.60 -5.39
CA LEU A 125 15.96 13.13 -6.23
C LEU A 125 16.42 13.30 -7.67
N GLN A 126 17.61 13.87 -7.89
CA GLN A 126 18.17 14.04 -9.22
C GLN A 126 18.37 12.70 -9.92
N ASN A 127 18.93 11.71 -9.21
CA ASN A 127 19.12 10.36 -9.75
C ASN A 127 17.78 9.69 -10.09
N ALA A 128 16.77 9.84 -9.23
CA ALA A 128 15.44 9.28 -9.47
C ALA A 128 14.78 9.90 -10.70
N ILE A 129 14.85 11.22 -10.85
CA ILE A 129 14.33 11.93 -12.03
C ILE A 129 15.08 11.49 -13.29
N SER A 130 16.42 11.44 -13.25
CA SER A 130 17.20 11.00 -14.40
C SER A 130 16.93 9.55 -14.78
N ALA A 131 16.67 8.67 -13.81
CA ALA A 131 16.34 7.28 -14.10
C ALA A 131 14.97 7.14 -14.76
N ALA A 132 13.96 7.90 -14.29
CA ALA A 132 12.64 7.94 -14.91
C ALA A 132 12.71 8.51 -16.35
N ASP A 133 13.42 9.62 -16.54
CA ASP A 133 13.62 10.22 -17.87
C ASP A 133 14.33 9.24 -18.83
N VAL A 134 15.31 8.49 -18.33
CA VAL A 134 16.03 7.49 -19.12
C VAL A 134 15.12 6.30 -19.47
N GLN A 135 14.31 5.82 -18.53
CA GLN A 135 13.36 4.73 -18.77
C GLN A 135 12.37 5.10 -19.88
N ASP A 136 11.79 6.30 -19.83
CA ASP A 136 10.85 6.77 -20.85
C ASP A 136 11.47 6.89 -22.24
N ILE A 137 12.77 7.20 -22.33
CA ILE A 137 13.49 7.37 -23.61
C ILE A 137 13.97 6.02 -24.16
N LEU A 138 14.43 5.11 -23.30
CA LEU A 138 15.00 3.83 -23.69
C LEU A 138 13.96 2.70 -23.82
N ALA A 139 12.72 2.92 -23.38
CA ALA A 139 11.63 1.97 -23.51
C ALA A 139 11.44 1.55 -24.99
N PRO A 140 11.66 0.27 -25.34
CA PRO A 140 11.57 -0.18 -26.73
C PRO A 140 10.13 -0.24 -27.26
N SER A 141 9.15 -0.50 -26.39
CA SER A 141 7.76 -0.76 -26.77
C SER A 141 6.79 0.19 -26.06
N THR A 142 5.67 0.45 -26.74
CA THR A 142 4.55 1.25 -26.24
C THR A 142 3.42 0.35 -25.77
N SER A 143 2.66 0.79 -24.77
CA SER A 143 1.48 0.08 -24.29
C SER A 143 0.40 0.02 -25.38
N GLY A 144 -0.26 -1.13 -25.52
CA GLY A 144 -1.44 -1.25 -26.39
C GLY A 144 -2.60 -0.41 -25.88
N TYR A 145 -3.50 -0.02 -26.79
CA TYR A 145 -4.74 0.64 -26.45
C TYR A 145 -5.77 0.47 -27.57
N VAL A 146 -7.05 0.60 -27.23
CA VAL A 146 -8.13 0.78 -28.19
C VAL A 146 -8.84 2.09 -27.86
N GLU A 147 -9.00 2.90 -28.91
CA GLU A 147 -9.75 4.14 -28.91
C GLU A 147 -10.74 4.10 -30.06
N THR A 148 -11.86 4.79 -29.88
CA THR A 148 -12.91 4.92 -30.88
C THR A 148 -12.56 6.09 -31.79
N GLU A 149 -12.56 5.87 -33.10
CA GLU A 149 -12.30 6.95 -34.07
C GLU A 149 -13.45 7.97 -34.10
N ASN A 150 -14.68 7.50 -33.88
CA ASN A 150 -15.90 8.28 -33.90
C ASN A 150 -16.62 8.24 -32.55
N ASP A 151 -17.29 9.34 -32.17
CA ASP A 151 -18.09 9.43 -30.93
C ASP A 151 -19.28 8.45 -30.87
N MET A 152 -19.72 7.96 -32.04
CA MET A 152 -20.81 6.98 -32.16
C MET A 152 -20.36 5.56 -31.85
N GLU A 153 -19.09 5.26 -32.10
CA GLU A 153 -18.52 3.94 -31.83
C GLU A 153 -18.20 3.84 -30.35
N LYS A 154 -18.47 2.68 -29.76
CA LYS A 154 -18.12 2.39 -28.38
C LYS A 154 -17.20 1.18 -28.34
N THR A 155 -16.14 1.27 -27.54
CA THR A 155 -15.20 0.15 -27.30
C THR A 155 -15.90 -1.13 -26.83
N LEU A 156 -17.07 -0.99 -26.20
CA LEU A 156 -17.93 -2.07 -25.73
C LEU A 156 -18.55 -2.95 -26.83
N GLN A 157 -18.64 -2.45 -28.05
CA GLN A 157 -19.24 -3.17 -29.18
C GLN A 157 -18.21 -4.01 -29.93
N LEU A 158 -16.93 -3.83 -29.63
CA LEU A 158 -15.83 -4.54 -30.27
C LEU A 158 -15.86 -6.03 -29.90
N SER A 159 -16.01 -6.88 -30.91
CA SER A 159 -15.98 -8.33 -30.74
C SER A 159 -14.57 -8.90 -30.93
N GLN A 160 -14.27 -10.00 -30.23
CA GLN A 160 -13.00 -10.71 -30.39
C GLN A 160 -12.81 -11.27 -31.81
N ASN A 161 -13.91 -11.62 -32.50
CA ASN A 161 -13.85 -12.07 -33.88
C ASN A 161 -13.47 -10.94 -34.84
N GLN A 162 -13.99 -9.73 -34.64
CA GLN A 162 -13.55 -8.56 -35.40
C GLN A 162 -12.05 -8.33 -35.19
N LEU A 163 -11.59 -8.28 -33.94
CA LEU A 163 -10.16 -8.14 -33.62
C LEU A 163 -9.28 -9.21 -34.30
N LYS A 164 -9.74 -10.46 -34.36
CA LYS A 164 -8.96 -11.56 -34.92
C LYS A 164 -8.88 -11.54 -36.44
N TYR A 165 -9.97 -11.21 -37.14
CA TYR A 165 -10.09 -11.42 -38.59
C TYR A 165 -10.01 -10.14 -39.43
N ASP A 166 -10.11 -8.96 -38.82
CA ASP A 166 -10.06 -7.66 -39.51
C ASP A 166 -8.67 -7.41 -40.14
N GLY A 167 -7.61 -8.04 -39.62
CA GLY A 167 -6.26 -8.06 -40.22
C GLY A 167 -5.51 -6.72 -40.19
N THR A 168 -6.23 -5.62 -39.96
CA THR A 168 -5.72 -4.25 -39.81
C THR A 168 -5.54 -3.86 -38.34
N SER A 169 -6.39 -4.39 -37.45
CA SER A 169 -6.42 -4.01 -36.02
C SER A 169 -5.39 -4.74 -35.15
N LEU A 170 -5.03 -5.98 -35.48
CA LEU A 170 -4.03 -6.76 -34.74
C LEU A 170 -3.01 -7.41 -35.67
N SER A 171 -1.77 -7.52 -35.20
CA SER A 171 -0.76 -8.35 -35.87
C SER A 171 -1.12 -9.83 -35.80
N SER A 172 -0.67 -10.62 -36.78
CA SER A 172 -0.94 -12.06 -36.84
C SER A 172 -0.55 -12.81 -35.57
N ASN A 173 0.56 -12.42 -34.95
CA ASN A 173 1.06 -13.06 -33.72
C ASN A 173 0.14 -12.81 -32.53
N VAL A 174 -0.37 -11.57 -32.38
CA VAL A 174 -1.32 -11.24 -31.31
C VAL A 174 -2.70 -11.87 -31.59
N ALA A 175 -3.11 -11.96 -32.86
CA ALA A 175 -4.35 -12.62 -33.23
C ALA A 175 -4.35 -14.13 -32.94
N GLN A 176 -3.18 -14.78 -32.95
CA GLN A 176 -3.03 -16.20 -32.54
C GLN A 176 -3.32 -16.41 -31.06
N ASN A 177 -3.07 -15.40 -30.21
CA ASN A 177 -3.42 -15.46 -28.79
C ASN A 177 -4.94 -15.51 -28.55
N ILE A 178 -5.78 -15.25 -29.55
CA ILE A 178 -7.24 -15.40 -29.47
C ILE A 178 -7.58 -16.83 -29.89
N TYR A 179 -7.84 -17.71 -28.91
CA TYR A 179 -8.18 -19.11 -29.17
C TYR A 179 -9.15 -19.68 -28.13
N HIS A 180 -9.76 -20.80 -28.48
CA HIS A 180 -10.69 -21.55 -27.65
C HIS A 180 -10.27 -23.03 -27.63
N LEU A 181 -10.05 -23.59 -26.44
CA LEU A 181 -9.78 -25.00 -26.22
C LEU A 181 -11.04 -25.66 -25.67
N ASP A 182 -11.70 -26.46 -26.52
CA ASP A 182 -12.89 -27.25 -26.17
C ASP A 182 -12.50 -28.52 -25.40
N LEU A 183 -12.61 -28.47 -24.06
CA LEU A 183 -12.27 -29.56 -23.15
C LEU A 183 -13.48 -29.90 -22.28
N LYS A 184 -14.42 -30.68 -22.82
CA LYS A 184 -15.74 -30.89 -22.18
C LYS A 184 -15.73 -31.94 -21.06
N ASP A 185 -14.75 -32.83 -21.04
CA ASP A 185 -14.82 -34.05 -20.22
C ASP A 185 -14.40 -33.85 -18.76
N HIS A 186 -13.46 -32.93 -18.48
CA HIS A 186 -12.84 -32.76 -17.15
C HIS A 186 -13.05 -31.37 -16.52
N GLY A 187 -14.02 -30.60 -17.03
CA GLY A 187 -14.33 -29.26 -16.52
C GLY A 187 -15.00 -29.25 -15.13
N PRO A 188 -15.09 -28.06 -14.48
CA PRO A 188 -14.57 -26.76 -14.93
C PRO A 188 -13.05 -26.64 -14.83
N TYR A 189 -12.48 -25.85 -15.75
CA TYR A 189 -11.05 -25.58 -15.79
C TYR A 189 -10.70 -24.28 -15.09
N MET A 190 -9.60 -24.33 -14.35
CA MET A 190 -8.89 -23.14 -13.92
C MET A 190 -7.60 -22.95 -14.72
N LEU A 191 -7.22 -21.69 -14.83
CA LEU A 191 -6.03 -21.25 -15.53
C LEU A 191 -5.13 -20.45 -14.60
N ARG A 192 -3.83 -20.76 -14.63
CA ARG A 192 -2.77 -19.93 -14.04
C ARG A 192 -1.64 -19.75 -15.04
N TYR A 193 -1.08 -18.56 -15.10
CA TYR A 193 0.16 -18.33 -15.85
C TYR A 193 1.35 -18.41 -14.92
N ASP A 194 2.48 -18.84 -15.47
CA ASP A 194 3.78 -18.57 -14.87
C ASP A 194 4.04 -17.05 -14.84
N ARG A 195 4.96 -16.60 -13.99
CA ARG A 195 5.35 -15.20 -13.83
C ARG A 195 5.86 -14.58 -15.14
N SER A 196 6.51 -15.38 -15.98
CA SER A 196 6.97 -14.96 -17.30
C SER A 196 5.83 -14.81 -18.31
N GLY A 197 4.67 -15.43 -18.05
CA GLY A 197 3.58 -15.54 -19.01
C GLY A 197 3.86 -16.48 -20.18
N ARG A 198 4.98 -17.22 -20.19
CA ARG A 198 5.27 -18.19 -21.26
C ARG A 198 4.47 -19.47 -21.14
N HIS A 199 4.34 -20.02 -19.94
CA HIS A 199 3.61 -21.25 -19.71
C HIS A 199 2.29 -20.97 -19.00
N ALA A 200 1.24 -21.70 -19.38
CA ALA A 200 -0.02 -21.71 -18.66
C ALA A 200 -0.31 -23.11 -18.12
N LEU A 201 -0.74 -23.16 -16.87
CA LEU A 201 -1.22 -24.34 -16.18
C LEU A 201 -2.74 -24.40 -16.31
N LEU A 202 -3.21 -25.45 -16.96
CA LEU A 202 -4.62 -25.81 -17.07
C LEU A 202 -4.91 -26.88 -16.01
N ALA A 203 -5.88 -26.62 -15.13
CA ALA A 203 -6.32 -27.62 -14.18
C ALA A 203 -7.84 -27.80 -14.24
N GLY A 204 -8.27 -28.95 -14.77
CA GLY A 204 -9.64 -29.41 -14.78
C GLY A 204 -10.00 -30.03 -13.43
N ARG A 205 -11.05 -29.54 -12.79
CA ARG A 205 -11.50 -30.01 -11.47
C ARG A 205 -11.88 -31.49 -11.47
N GLY A 206 -12.38 -32.00 -12.60
CA GLY A 206 -12.74 -33.41 -12.74
C GLY A 206 -14.04 -33.78 -12.05
N ASN A 207 -15.19 -33.31 -12.57
CA ASN A 207 -16.50 -33.60 -12.00
C ASN A 207 -16.85 -35.11 -11.95
N ASN A 208 -16.22 -35.94 -12.79
CA ASN A 208 -16.44 -37.38 -12.89
C ASN A 208 -15.39 -38.23 -12.15
N GLY A 209 -14.67 -37.65 -11.18
CA GLY A 209 -13.68 -38.39 -10.37
C GLY A 209 -12.29 -38.51 -10.99
N GLY A 210 -11.97 -37.67 -11.98
CA GLY A 210 -10.61 -37.56 -12.50
C GLY A 210 -10.28 -36.14 -12.95
N GLY A 211 -9.29 -35.52 -12.32
CA GLY A 211 -8.74 -34.22 -12.68
C GLY A 211 -7.81 -34.31 -13.89
N HIS A 212 -7.79 -33.25 -14.69
CA HIS A 212 -6.91 -33.13 -15.84
C HIS A 212 -5.93 -31.99 -15.61
N LEU A 213 -4.63 -32.24 -15.79
CA LEU A 213 -3.59 -31.24 -15.69
C LEU A 213 -2.82 -31.15 -16.99
N ALA A 214 -2.61 -29.94 -17.48
CA ALA A 214 -1.74 -29.69 -18.62
C ALA A 214 -0.94 -28.40 -18.44
N ILE A 215 0.33 -28.43 -18.82
CA ILE A 215 1.14 -27.22 -19.03
C ILE A 215 1.24 -26.97 -20.53
N VAL A 216 0.87 -25.77 -20.96
CA VAL A 216 0.87 -25.36 -22.37
C VAL A 216 1.77 -24.16 -22.54
N ASP A 217 2.76 -24.26 -23.44
CA ASP A 217 3.56 -23.11 -23.87
C ASP A 217 2.67 -22.20 -24.72
N GLN A 218 2.49 -20.97 -24.29
CA GLN A 218 1.55 -20.01 -24.86
C GLN A 218 2.03 -19.38 -26.16
N HIS A 219 3.33 -19.45 -26.48
CA HIS A 219 3.84 -18.96 -27.77
C HIS A 219 3.65 -19.98 -28.88
N THR A 220 3.81 -21.26 -28.57
CA THR A 220 3.71 -22.35 -29.56
C THR A 220 2.36 -23.05 -29.53
N LEU A 221 1.58 -22.85 -28.46
CA LEU A 221 0.37 -23.60 -28.12
C LEU A 221 0.58 -25.11 -28.03
N ALA A 222 1.83 -25.55 -27.83
CA ALA A 222 2.16 -26.95 -27.60
C ALA A 222 1.99 -27.32 -26.13
N SER A 223 1.39 -28.47 -25.85
CA SER A 223 1.45 -29.07 -24.52
C SER A 223 2.88 -29.52 -24.24
N THR A 224 3.44 -29.03 -23.14
CA THR A 224 4.72 -29.52 -22.61
C THR A 224 4.48 -30.77 -21.77
N THR A 225 3.40 -30.76 -21.01
CA THR A 225 3.10 -31.77 -20.00
C THR A 225 1.59 -31.96 -19.95
N GLU A 226 1.13 -33.20 -19.90
CA GLU A 226 -0.29 -33.53 -19.82
C GLU A 226 -0.45 -34.87 -19.10
N PHE A 227 -1.26 -34.89 -18.04
CA PHE A 227 -1.61 -36.13 -17.37
C PHE A 227 -2.92 -36.00 -16.59
N PHE A 228 -3.46 -37.15 -16.19
CA PHE A 228 -4.72 -37.26 -15.48
C PHE A 228 -4.49 -37.75 -14.06
N ILE A 229 -5.17 -37.11 -13.11
CA ILE A 229 -5.20 -37.51 -11.70
C ILE A 229 -6.55 -38.19 -11.44
N GLN A 230 -6.56 -39.33 -10.76
CA GLN A 230 -7.80 -40.06 -10.39
C GLN A 230 -8.58 -39.42 -9.23
N ASP A 231 -8.30 -38.16 -8.94
CA ASP A 231 -8.82 -37.43 -7.80
C ASP A 231 -9.21 -36.01 -8.24
N ILE A 232 -10.05 -35.36 -7.45
CA ILE A 232 -10.54 -34.00 -7.74
C ILE A 232 -9.41 -33.00 -7.50
N VAL A 233 -9.18 -32.11 -8.46
CA VAL A 233 -8.25 -30.98 -8.34
C VAL A 233 -9.02 -29.72 -7.92
N ARG A 234 -8.62 -29.08 -6.82
CA ARG A 234 -9.30 -27.86 -6.32
C ARG A 234 -8.64 -26.57 -6.79
N ASP A 235 -7.33 -26.53 -6.72
CA ASP A 235 -6.47 -25.42 -7.13
C ASP A 235 -5.11 -25.94 -7.58
N ALA A 236 -4.46 -25.21 -8.46
CA ALA A 236 -3.14 -25.53 -8.97
C ALA A 236 -2.35 -24.24 -9.21
N CYS A 237 -1.04 -24.25 -8.94
CA CYS A 237 -0.19 -23.07 -9.05
C CYS A 237 1.24 -23.50 -9.44
N PHE A 238 1.91 -22.69 -10.25
CA PHE A 238 3.36 -22.82 -10.43
C PHE A 238 4.09 -22.43 -9.13
N LEU A 239 5.28 -23.00 -8.94
CA LEU A 239 6.20 -22.52 -7.93
C LEU A 239 7.05 -21.39 -8.53
N GLN A 240 8.37 -21.56 -8.62
CA GLN A 240 9.28 -20.53 -9.12
C GLN A 240 9.35 -20.42 -10.65
N ASP A 241 9.26 -21.55 -11.35
CA ASP A 241 9.29 -21.68 -12.82
C ASP A 241 8.27 -22.75 -13.23
N SER A 242 8.17 -23.03 -14.53
CA SER A 242 7.36 -24.13 -15.06
C SER A 242 7.88 -25.53 -14.70
N SER A 243 9.04 -25.62 -14.03
CA SER A 243 9.65 -26.89 -13.62
C SER A 243 8.86 -27.60 -12.54
N LEU A 244 8.26 -26.86 -11.61
CA LEU A 244 7.50 -27.42 -10.50
C LEU A 244 6.12 -26.78 -10.42
N MET A 245 5.13 -27.62 -10.16
CA MET A 245 3.76 -27.17 -9.92
C MET A 245 3.18 -27.81 -8.66
N ALA A 246 2.49 -27.01 -7.86
CA ALA A 246 1.72 -27.46 -6.72
C ALA A 246 0.26 -27.66 -7.12
N VAL A 247 -0.29 -28.83 -6.81
CA VAL A 247 -1.67 -29.23 -7.12
C VAL A 247 -2.35 -29.64 -5.84
N SER A 248 -3.47 -29.02 -5.53
CA SER A 248 -4.31 -29.40 -4.40
C SER A 248 -5.32 -30.45 -4.85
N GLN A 249 -5.10 -31.68 -4.41
CA GLN A 249 -6.02 -32.78 -4.64
C GLN A 249 -7.14 -32.80 -3.59
N ARG A 250 -7.89 -33.90 -3.54
CA ARG A 250 -9.00 -34.09 -2.59
C ARG A 250 -8.56 -33.97 -1.13
N GLN A 251 -7.40 -34.49 -0.73
CA GLN A 251 -6.96 -34.43 0.67
C GLN A 251 -5.74 -33.57 0.89
N ASN A 252 -4.68 -33.77 0.10
CA ASN A 252 -3.38 -33.13 0.33
C ASN A 252 -2.95 -32.32 -0.89
N VAL A 253 -1.95 -31.47 -0.70
CA VAL A 253 -1.23 -30.83 -1.80
C VAL A 253 -0.09 -31.73 -2.25
N TYR A 254 0.06 -31.87 -3.56
CA TYR A 254 1.13 -32.60 -4.19
C TYR A 254 1.96 -31.63 -5.04
N ILE A 255 3.26 -31.86 -5.09
CA ILE A 255 4.17 -31.13 -5.98
C ILE A 255 4.59 -32.09 -7.09
N TYR A 256 4.39 -31.66 -8.33
CA TYR A 256 4.75 -32.38 -9.53
C TYR A 256 5.91 -31.69 -10.24
N ASP A 257 6.72 -32.50 -10.90
CA ASP A 257 7.76 -32.07 -11.83
C ASP A 257 7.17 -31.71 -13.21
N GLU A 258 7.99 -31.10 -14.07
CA GLU A 258 7.67 -30.84 -15.47
C GLU A 258 7.26 -32.13 -16.19
N ASN A 259 7.86 -33.27 -15.86
CA ASN A 259 7.48 -34.53 -16.50
C ASN A 259 6.14 -35.12 -16.00
N GLY A 260 5.47 -34.45 -15.05
CA GLY A 260 4.27 -34.96 -14.38
C GLY A 260 4.56 -36.02 -13.32
N ALA A 261 5.83 -36.19 -12.93
CA ALA A 261 6.21 -37.08 -11.84
C ALA A 261 5.89 -36.44 -10.49
N GLU A 262 5.32 -37.22 -9.57
CA GLU A 262 5.06 -36.79 -8.18
C GLU A 262 6.38 -36.68 -7.42
N VAL A 263 6.76 -35.46 -7.01
CA VAL A 263 7.98 -35.19 -6.24
C VAL A 263 7.68 -35.25 -4.74
N HIS A 264 6.62 -34.57 -4.31
CA HIS A 264 6.28 -34.47 -2.89
C HIS A 264 4.77 -34.57 -2.64
N ARG A 265 4.44 -35.14 -1.49
CA ARG A 265 3.10 -35.10 -0.89
C ARG A 265 3.17 -34.33 0.43
N LEU A 266 2.52 -33.17 0.49
CA LEU A 266 2.49 -32.30 1.66
C LEU A 266 1.40 -32.73 2.64
N GLY A 267 1.73 -33.60 3.60
CA GLY A 267 0.76 -34.14 4.56
C GLY A 267 0.17 -33.13 5.56
N GLY A 268 0.87 -32.01 5.78
CA GLY A 268 0.38 -30.92 6.64
C GLY A 268 -0.72 -30.08 5.99
N HIS A 269 -0.80 -30.05 4.65
CA HIS A 269 -1.66 -29.18 3.86
C HIS A 269 -2.94 -29.88 3.46
N GLN A 270 -3.89 -29.93 4.39
CA GLN A 270 -5.13 -30.69 4.22
C GLN A 270 -6.28 -29.85 3.66
N LEU A 271 -7.05 -30.43 2.73
CA LEU A 271 -8.26 -29.87 2.13
C LEU A 271 -8.07 -28.44 1.63
N VAL A 272 -6.95 -28.19 0.94
CA VAL A 272 -6.60 -26.86 0.43
C VAL A 272 -7.60 -26.40 -0.63
N THR A 273 -8.14 -25.20 -0.45
CA THR A 273 -9.07 -24.55 -1.39
C THR A 273 -8.41 -23.48 -2.24
N GLY A 274 -7.34 -22.86 -1.75
CA GLY A 274 -6.60 -21.82 -2.47
C GLY A 274 -5.10 -21.90 -2.20
N MET A 275 -4.31 -21.63 -3.24
CA MET A 275 -2.85 -21.62 -3.20
C MET A 275 -2.29 -20.39 -3.92
N GLU A 276 -1.24 -19.82 -3.35
CA GLU A 276 -0.46 -18.74 -3.95
C GLU A 276 1.01 -18.95 -3.59
N PHE A 277 1.89 -18.83 -4.57
CA PHE A 277 3.33 -18.92 -4.37
C PHE A 277 3.93 -17.52 -4.24
N LEU A 278 4.75 -17.30 -3.21
CA LEU A 278 5.47 -16.05 -2.95
C LEU A 278 6.88 -16.16 -3.54
N PRO A 279 7.15 -15.58 -4.74
CA PRO A 279 8.34 -15.93 -5.50
C PRO A 279 9.65 -15.43 -4.89
N TYR A 280 9.63 -14.29 -4.19
CA TYR A 280 10.85 -13.74 -3.57
C TYR A 280 11.24 -14.42 -2.25
N HIS A 281 10.28 -15.06 -1.59
CA HIS A 281 10.47 -15.72 -0.30
C HIS A 281 10.55 -17.25 -0.43
N TRP A 282 10.23 -17.80 -1.61
CA TRP A 282 10.12 -19.23 -1.88
C TRP A 282 9.10 -19.93 -0.97
N LEU A 283 8.01 -19.23 -0.65
CA LEU A 283 6.95 -19.75 0.21
C LEU A 283 5.73 -20.16 -0.61
N LEU A 284 5.24 -21.36 -0.40
CA LEU A 284 3.90 -21.77 -0.82
C LEU A 284 2.93 -21.45 0.31
N ALA A 285 2.05 -20.48 0.09
CA ALA A 285 0.97 -20.18 1.01
C ALA A 285 -0.29 -20.94 0.58
N THR A 286 -0.91 -21.64 1.52
CA THR A 286 -2.11 -22.43 1.26
C THR A 286 -3.19 -22.14 2.30
N ILE A 287 -4.44 -22.12 1.87
CA ILE A 287 -5.60 -22.04 2.76
C ILE A 287 -6.45 -23.31 2.66
N GLY A 288 -6.69 -23.96 3.79
CA GLY A 288 -7.59 -25.12 3.89
C GLY A 288 -9.06 -24.73 4.08
N THR A 289 -9.98 -25.65 3.76
CA THR A 289 -11.41 -25.53 4.14
C THR A 289 -11.61 -25.30 5.63
N ASN A 290 -10.67 -25.79 6.45
CA ASN A 290 -10.70 -25.67 7.90
C ASN A 290 -10.35 -24.26 8.40
N GLY A 291 -10.07 -23.30 7.51
CA GLY A 291 -9.65 -21.95 7.87
C GLY A 291 -8.24 -21.91 8.46
N VAL A 292 -7.38 -22.81 8.02
CA VAL A 292 -5.98 -22.90 8.44
C VAL A 292 -5.11 -22.44 7.28
N LEU A 293 -4.40 -21.34 7.49
CA LEU A 293 -3.41 -20.80 6.58
C LEU A 293 -2.05 -21.38 6.95
N GLN A 294 -1.33 -21.91 5.96
CA GLN A 294 -0.01 -22.50 6.15
C GLN A 294 0.98 -21.88 5.17
N TYR A 295 2.19 -21.64 5.65
CA TYR A 295 3.33 -21.20 4.85
C TYR A 295 4.39 -22.30 4.85
N GLN A 296 4.60 -22.90 3.68
CA GLN A 296 5.60 -23.92 3.47
C GLN A 296 6.77 -23.33 2.69
N ASP A 297 7.98 -23.52 3.18
CA ASP A 297 9.18 -23.20 2.41
C ASP A 297 9.43 -24.29 1.38
N THR A 298 9.44 -23.89 0.11
CA THR A 298 9.64 -24.81 -1.02
C THR A 298 11.11 -25.14 -1.26
N SER A 299 12.03 -24.31 -0.78
CA SER A 299 13.47 -24.55 -0.93
C SER A 299 14.01 -25.52 0.13
N THR A 300 13.61 -25.35 1.39
CA THR A 300 14.05 -26.20 2.51
C THR A 300 13.09 -27.36 2.77
N GLY A 301 11.82 -27.24 2.34
CA GLY A 301 10.78 -28.22 2.62
C GLY A 301 10.20 -28.11 4.03
N GLU A 302 10.51 -27.04 4.78
CA GLU A 302 10.04 -26.86 6.15
C GLU A 302 8.72 -26.09 6.20
N LEU A 303 7.86 -26.46 7.16
CA LEU A 303 6.65 -25.68 7.46
C LEU A 303 7.05 -24.49 8.34
N VAL A 304 6.96 -23.28 7.80
CA VAL A 304 7.40 -22.04 8.48
C VAL A 304 6.39 -21.62 9.54
N SER A 305 5.11 -21.53 9.17
CA SER A 305 4.07 -21.11 10.10
C SER A 305 2.69 -21.63 9.73
N GLN A 306 1.84 -21.73 10.75
CA GLN A 306 0.46 -22.16 10.63
C GLN A 306 -0.44 -21.22 11.43
N HIS A 307 -1.36 -20.56 10.75
CA HIS A 307 -2.27 -19.57 11.33
C HIS A 307 -3.72 -20.03 11.22
N ARG A 308 -4.47 -19.92 12.31
CA ARG A 308 -5.91 -20.22 12.33
C ARG A 308 -6.68 -18.93 12.12
N THR A 309 -7.44 -18.84 11.03
CA THR A 309 -8.21 -17.63 10.71
C THR A 309 -9.39 -17.41 11.66
N LYS A 310 -9.98 -18.50 12.19
CA LYS A 310 -11.14 -18.49 13.11
C LYS A 310 -12.40 -17.79 12.56
N LEU A 311 -12.49 -17.60 11.25
CA LEU A 311 -13.59 -16.86 10.59
C LEU A 311 -14.39 -17.72 9.59
N GLY A 312 -14.18 -19.03 9.60
CA GLY A 312 -14.86 -20.01 8.75
C GLY A 312 -14.06 -20.43 7.51
N PRO A 313 -14.68 -21.21 6.60
CA PRO A 313 -14.04 -21.64 5.36
C PRO A 313 -13.85 -20.48 4.39
N CYS A 314 -12.79 -20.56 3.59
CA CYS A 314 -12.44 -19.58 2.56
C CYS A 314 -12.60 -20.19 1.17
N CYS A 315 -13.13 -19.41 0.22
CA CYS A 315 -13.20 -19.77 -1.19
C CYS A 315 -11.81 -19.62 -1.84
N GLY A 316 -11.46 -20.49 -2.79
CA GLY A 316 -10.16 -20.44 -3.48
C GLY A 316 -9.90 -19.12 -4.22
N GLY A 317 -10.91 -18.59 -4.90
CA GLY A 317 -10.83 -17.28 -5.57
C GLY A 317 -10.61 -16.08 -4.63
N ALA A 318 -10.93 -16.25 -3.34
CA ALA A 318 -10.80 -15.24 -2.29
C ALA A 318 -9.44 -15.31 -1.55
N PHE A 319 -8.43 -15.92 -2.17
CA PHE A 319 -7.07 -16.04 -1.64
C PHE A 319 -6.07 -15.42 -2.64
N ARG A 320 -5.35 -14.37 -2.22
CA ARG A 320 -4.41 -13.62 -3.07
C ARG A 320 -3.18 -13.15 -2.31
N GLN A 321 -2.04 -13.18 -2.98
CA GLN A 321 -0.85 -12.45 -2.54
C GLN A 321 -0.93 -10.98 -2.99
N ASN A 322 -0.43 -10.07 -2.15
CA ASN A 322 -0.03 -8.74 -2.59
C ASN A 322 1.37 -8.79 -3.21
N PRO A 323 1.52 -8.51 -4.52
CA PRO A 323 2.82 -8.62 -5.17
C PRO A 323 3.88 -7.62 -4.67
N PHE A 324 3.47 -6.52 -4.03
CA PHE A 324 4.37 -5.48 -3.53
C PHE A 324 5.02 -5.84 -2.19
N ASN A 325 4.26 -6.38 -1.24
CA ASN A 325 4.73 -6.65 0.12
C ASN A 325 4.67 -8.12 0.56
N SER A 326 4.21 -9.00 -0.33
CA SER A 326 4.06 -10.44 -0.10
C SER A 326 3.10 -10.84 1.02
N VAL A 327 2.29 -9.91 1.54
CA VAL A 327 1.23 -10.21 2.50
C VAL A 327 0.11 -10.97 1.80
N ILE A 328 -0.44 -11.97 2.48
CA ILE A 328 -1.54 -12.78 1.95
C ILE A 328 -2.89 -12.20 2.41
N HIS A 329 -3.77 -11.97 1.45
CA HIS A 329 -5.14 -11.51 1.65
C HIS A 329 -6.08 -12.71 1.57
N VAL A 330 -6.85 -12.91 2.63
CA VAL A 330 -7.80 -14.02 2.75
C VAL A 330 -9.19 -13.44 2.95
N GLY A 331 -10.10 -13.76 2.03
CA GLY A 331 -11.52 -13.45 2.12
C GLY A 331 -12.30 -14.55 2.82
N HIS A 332 -13.19 -14.14 3.71
CA HIS A 332 -14.01 -15.04 4.54
C HIS A 332 -15.47 -15.04 4.12
N SER A 333 -16.20 -16.05 4.59
CA SER A 333 -17.65 -16.19 4.37
C SER A 333 -18.50 -15.10 5.04
N ASN A 334 -17.97 -14.43 6.05
CA ASN A 334 -18.63 -13.31 6.73
C ASN A 334 -18.48 -11.96 6.00
N GLY A 335 -17.80 -11.93 4.85
CA GLY A 335 -17.55 -10.73 4.07
C GLY A 335 -16.39 -9.86 4.55
N THR A 336 -15.56 -10.40 5.45
CA THR A 336 -14.32 -9.75 5.89
C THR A 336 -13.10 -10.25 5.12
N VAL A 337 -12.19 -9.35 4.77
CA VAL A 337 -10.85 -9.67 4.26
C VAL A 337 -9.86 -9.49 5.40
N THR A 338 -9.01 -10.49 5.62
CA THR A 338 -7.92 -10.44 6.60
C THR A 338 -6.57 -10.51 5.89
N LEU A 339 -5.61 -9.73 6.37
CA LEU A 339 -4.23 -9.69 5.86
C LEU A 339 -3.31 -10.48 6.80
N TRP A 340 -2.45 -11.32 6.24
CA TRP A 340 -1.60 -12.24 6.99
C TRP A 340 -0.13 -12.14 6.58
N SER A 341 0.73 -12.18 7.59
CA SER A 341 2.17 -12.38 7.46
C SER A 341 2.57 -13.63 8.25
N PRO A 342 3.58 -14.40 7.81
CA PRO A 342 4.04 -15.57 8.55
C PRO A 342 4.55 -15.23 9.96
N SER A 343 5.08 -14.02 10.19
CA SER A 343 5.67 -13.64 11.48
C SER A 343 4.65 -13.36 12.59
N SER A 344 3.40 -13.05 12.22
CA SER A 344 2.34 -12.72 13.18
C SER A 344 1.32 -13.85 13.24
N SER A 345 1.05 -14.36 14.44
CA SER A 345 0.00 -15.36 14.66
C SER A 345 -1.42 -14.79 14.51
N GLU A 346 -1.57 -13.48 14.62
CA GLU A 346 -2.83 -12.77 14.37
C GLU A 346 -2.79 -12.06 13.02
N TYR A 347 -3.96 -11.79 12.43
CA TYR A 347 -4.04 -11.00 11.21
C TYR A 347 -3.50 -9.59 11.44
N LEU A 348 -2.78 -9.05 10.45
CA LEU A 348 -2.24 -7.70 10.47
C LEU A 348 -3.36 -6.65 10.38
N VAL A 349 -4.33 -6.91 9.51
CA VAL A 349 -5.48 -6.03 9.28
C VAL A 349 -6.71 -6.89 9.03
N LYS A 350 -7.87 -6.43 9.54
CA LYS A 350 -9.18 -7.00 9.23
C LYS A 350 -10.09 -5.90 8.68
N MET A 351 -10.54 -6.08 7.45
CA MET A 351 -11.42 -5.16 6.75
C MET A 351 -12.79 -5.81 6.53
N LEU A 352 -13.87 -5.09 6.86
CA LEU A 352 -15.22 -5.50 6.48
C LEU A 352 -15.54 -4.94 5.10
N CYS A 353 -15.47 -5.80 4.09
CA CYS A 353 -15.64 -5.39 2.70
C CYS A 353 -17.11 -5.50 2.28
N HIS A 354 -17.71 -6.68 2.50
CA HIS A 354 -19.10 -6.94 2.16
C HIS A 354 -19.89 -7.29 3.42
N LYS A 355 -21.08 -6.73 3.58
CA LYS A 355 -21.87 -6.89 4.80
C LYS A 355 -22.72 -8.16 4.71
N GLY A 356 -22.33 -9.21 5.42
CA GLY A 356 -23.12 -10.44 5.54
C GLY A 356 -23.14 -11.30 4.28
N SER A 357 -22.29 -11.01 3.29
CA SER A 357 -22.12 -11.82 2.10
C SER A 357 -20.69 -12.38 2.02
N PRO A 358 -20.51 -13.66 1.66
CA PRO A 358 -19.19 -14.23 1.43
C PRO A 358 -18.40 -13.48 0.37
N ILE A 359 -17.08 -13.41 0.56
CA ILE A 359 -16.17 -12.96 -0.49
C ILE A 359 -15.96 -14.13 -1.45
N THR A 360 -16.23 -13.90 -2.73
CA THR A 360 -16.08 -14.89 -3.79
C THR A 360 -14.71 -14.81 -4.44
N SER A 361 -14.21 -13.59 -4.63
CA SER A 361 -12.96 -13.34 -5.35
C SER A 361 -12.21 -12.11 -4.84
N LEU A 362 -10.88 -12.16 -4.95
CA LEU A 362 -9.97 -11.05 -4.68
C LEU A 362 -9.03 -10.83 -5.85
N ALA A 363 -8.67 -9.57 -6.09
CA ALA A 363 -7.59 -9.19 -7.00
C ALA A 363 -6.76 -8.06 -6.40
N MET A 364 -5.46 -8.09 -6.69
CA MET A 364 -4.46 -7.20 -6.12
C MET A 364 -3.73 -6.48 -7.25
N ASP A 365 -3.56 -5.17 -7.10
CA ASP A 365 -2.73 -4.39 -8.00
C ASP A 365 -1.24 -4.72 -7.79
N ARG A 366 -0.46 -4.81 -8.88
CA ARG A 366 1.00 -5.04 -8.85
C ARG A 366 1.72 -3.97 -8.02
N SER A 367 1.19 -2.74 -8.00
CA SER A 367 1.75 -1.65 -7.21
C SER A 367 1.45 -1.75 -5.69
N GLY A 368 0.58 -2.67 -5.28
CA GLY A 368 0.15 -2.85 -3.90
C GLY A 368 -0.73 -1.72 -3.34
N ARG A 369 -1.21 -0.82 -4.19
CA ARG A 369 -2.03 0.34 -3.78
C ARG A 369 -3.51 0.01 -3.68
N TYR A 370 -4.01 -0.78 -4.63
CA TYR A 370 -5.43 -1.05 -4.77
C TYR A 370 -5.73 -2.55 -4.61
N MET A 371 -6.91 -2.84 -4.08
CA MET A 371 -7.47 -4.19 -4.00
C MET A 371 -8.92 -4.15 -4.49
N ALA A 372 -9.29 -5.10 -5.35
CA ALA A 372 -10.67 -5.32 -5.73
C ALA A 372 -11.22 -6.57 -5.01
N THR A 373 -12.41 -6.45 -4.44
CA THR A 373 -13.10 -7.54 -3.74
C THR A 373 -14.45 -7.81 -4.37
N GLY A 374 -14.73 -9.07 -4.65
CA GLY A 374 -16.02 -9.55 -5.15
C GLY A 374 -16.78 -10.25 -4.05
N GLY A 375 -18.05 -9.89 -3.87
CA GLY A 375 -18.93 -10.50 -2.88
C GLY A 375 -20.11 -11.22 -3.51
N SER A 376 -20.68 -12.18 -2.77
CA SER A 376 -21.93 -12.85 -3.17
C SER A 376 -23.13 -11.88 -3.22
N ASP A 377 -22.98 -10.63 -2.77
CA ASP A 377 -23.95 -9.54 -2.90
C ASP A 377 -23.99 -8.91 -4.29
N SER A 378 -23.33 -9.53 -5.29
CA SER A 378 -23.24 -9.04 -6.68
C SER A 378 -22.64 -7.64 -6.78
N LYS A 379 -21.70 -7.36 -5.88
CA LYS A 379 -20.93 -6.11 -5.86
C LYS A 379 -19.46 -6.42 -5.94
N VAL A 380 -18.74 -5.53 -6.63
CA VAL A 380 -17.29 -5.45 -6.63
C VAL A 380 -16.91 -4.14 -5.98
N LYS A 381 -16.12 -4.20 -4.91
CA LYS A 381 -15.65 -3.04 -4.15
C LYS A 381 -14.16 -2.84 -4.37
N ILE A 382 -13.76 -1.59 -4.52
CA ILE A 382 -12.35 -1.22 -4.70
C ILE A 382 -11.87 -0.49 -3.45
N PHE A 383 -10.72 -0.89 -2.95
CA PHE A 383 -10.12 -0.40 -1.71
C PHE A 383 -8.74 0.19 -1.97
N ASP A 384 -8.45 1.31 -1.29
CA ASP A 384 -7.09 1.81 -1.11
C ASP A 384 -6.46 1.10 0.09
N LEU A 385 -5.37 0.37 -0.15
CA LEU A 385 -4.67 -0.41 0.88
C LEU A 385 -3.76 0.44 1.77
N ARG A 386 -3.46 1.69 1.42
CA ARG A 386 -2.68 2.60 2.28
C ARG A 386 -3.53 3.13 3.43
N MET A 387 -4.79 3.43 3.11
CA MET A 387 -5.74 3.99 4.06
C MET A 387 -6.73 2.94 4.58
N TYR A 388 -6.76 1.75 3.97
CA TYR A 388 -7.74 0.68 4.21
C TYR A 388 -9.19 1.16 4.10
N LYS A 389 -9.47 1.96 3.07
CA LYS A 389 -10.78 2.56 2.83
C LYS A 389 -11.34 2.15 1.48
N GLU A 390 -12.65 1.97 1.45
CA GLU A 390 -13.40 1.79 0.20
C GLU A 390 -13.37 3.10 -0.60
N ILE A 391 -13.01 2.99 -1.88
CA ILE A 391 -13.01 4.11 -2.83
C ILE A 391 -14.37 4.18 -3.51
N HIS A 392 -14.80 3.09 -4.15
CA HIS A 392 -16.12 2.97 -4.76
C HIS A 392 -16.54 1.51 -5.00
N THR A 393 -17.83 1.33 -5.33
CA THR A 393 -18.46 0.05 -5.63
C THR A 393 -18.99 0.00 -7.07
N TYR A 394 -18.83 -1.14 -7.72
CA TYR A 394 -19.50 -1.58 -8.95
C TYR A 394 -20.52 -2.66 -8.66
N THR A 395 -21.64 -2.66 -9.39
CA THR A 395 -22.66 -3.70 -9.31
C THR A 395 -22.53 -4.59 -10.54
N THR A 396 -22.44 -5.91 -10.34
CA THR A 396 -22.43 -6.88 -11.44
C THR A 396 -23.86 -7.28 -11.76
N TYR A 397 -24.24 -7.15 -13.03
CA TYR A 397 -25.55 -7.56 -13.52
C TYR A 397 -25.44 -9.00 -14.05
N GLY A 398 -26.25 -9.92 -13.54
CA GLY A 398 -26.20 -11.34 -13.91
C GLY A 398 -25.56 -12.27 -12.87
N GLY A 399 -25.37 -11.80 -11.64
CA GLY A 399 -24.98 -12.62 -10.49
C GLY A 399 -23.69 -12.18 -9.80
N PRO A 400 -23.22 -12.96 -8.81
CA PRO A 400 -22.01 -12.63 -8.08
C PRO A 400 -20.74 -12.82 -8.95
N PRO A 401 -19.72 -11.97 -8.77
CA PRO A 401 -18.44 -12.11 -9.47
C PRO A 401 -17.76 -13.42 -9.05
N THR A 402 -17.47 -14.31 -10.01
CA THR A 402 -16.82 -15.60 -9.76
C THR A 402 -15.30 -15.44 -9.71
N ALA A 403 -14.72 -14.67 -10.63
CA ALA A 403 -13.30 -14.37 -10.67
C ALA A 403 -13.03 -12.88 -10.92
N LEU A 404 -11.96 -12.41 -10.28
CA LEU A 404 -11.41 -11.08 -10.42
C LEU A 404 -9.91 -11.19 -10.64
N ASP A 405 -9.38 -10.32 -11.49
CA ASP A 405 -7.94 -10.15 -11.66
C ASP A 405 -7.62 -8.70 -12.04
N ILE A 406 -6.43 -8.23 -11.69
CA ILE A 406 -5.92 -6.91 -12.08
C ILE A 406 -4.65 -7.14 -12.88
N SER A 407 -4.62 -6.58 -14.07
CA SER A 407 -3.47 -6.66 -14.98
C SER A 407 -2.28 -5.83 -14.49
N GLN A 408 -1.10 -6.01 -15.09
CA GLN A 408 0.11 -5.27 -14.70
C GLN A 408 -0.03 -3.75 -14.91
N THR A 409 -0.77 -3.34 -15.94
CA THR A 409 -1.05 -1.92 -16.25
C THR A 409 -2.21 -1.34 -15.42
N GLY A 410 -2.94 -2.18 -14.67
CA GLY A 410 -4.05 -1.78 -13.80
C GLY A 410 -5.45 -2.00 -14.39
N VAL A 411 -5.60 -2.56 -15.59
CA VAL A 411 -6.92 -3.00 -16.10
C VAL A 411 -7.54 -4.03 -15.16
N LEU A 412 -8.77 -3.79 -14.71
CA LEU A 412 -9.55 -4.68 -13.85
C LEU A 412 -10.45 -5.58 -14.68
N GLY A 413 -10.25 -6.90 -14.57
CA GLY A 413 -11.10 -7.92 -15.16
C GLY A 413 -12.12 -8.43 -14.14
N ILE A 414 -13.40 -8.37 -14.50
CA ILE A 414 -14.51 -8.87 -13.69
C ILE A 414 -15.26 -9.93 -14.48
N GLY A 415 -15.25 -11.17 -13.99
CA GLY A 415 -16.10 -12.22 -14.55
C GLY A 415 -17.23 -12.61 -13.60
N HIS A 416 -18.42 -12.74 -14.17
CA HIS A 416 -19.63 -13.12 -13.47
C HIS A 416 -20.49 -14.02 -14.37
N GLY A 417 -20.77 -15.24 -13.93
CA GLY A 417 -21.48 -16.24 -14.74
C GLY A 417 -20.71 -16.55 -16.03
N CYS A 418 -21.30 -16.21 -17.17
CA CYS A 418 -20.69 -16.40 -18.50
C CYS A 418 -20.22 -15.08 -19.15
N HIS A 419 -20.29 -13.97 -18.42
CA HIS A 419 -19.92 -12.65 -18.91
C HIS A 419 -18.64 -12.17 -18.24
N THR A 420 -17.79 -11.50 -19.03
CA THR A 420 -16.60 -10.83 -18.54
C THR A 420 -16.63 -9.37 -18.96
N THR A 421 -16.33 -8.49 -18.02
CA THR A 421 -16.21 -7.04 -18.25
C THR A 421 -14.82 -6.59 -17.82
N PHE A 422 -14.24 -5.68 -18.59
CA PHE A 422 -12.91 -5.14 -18.36
C PHE A 422 -13.04 -3.64 -18.14
N TRP A 423 -12.26 -3.09 -17.20
CA TRP A 423 -12.29 -1.69 -16.80
C TRP A 423 -10.87 -1.13 -16.84
N LYS A 424 -10.66 0.04 -17.46
CA LYS A 424 -9.33 0.67 -17.54
C LYS A 424 -8.76 0.96 -16.14
N ALA A 425 -7.44 1.17 -16.05
CA ALA A 425 -6.73 1.44 -14.80
C ALA A 425 -7.30 2.60 -13.97
N GLU A 426 -7.89 3.60 -14.63
CA GLU A 426 -8.59 4.71 -13.96
C GLU A 426 -9.70 4.23 -13.02
N ALA A 427 -10.34 3.09 -13.34
CA ALA A 427 -11.37 2.46 -12.53
C ALA A 427 -10.86 1.98 -11.16
N LEU A 428 -9.55 1.91 -10.92
CA LEU A 428 -9.01 1.62 -9.59
C LEU A 428 -9.01 2.86 -8.69
N SER A 429 -8.85 4.06 -9.26
CA SER A 429 -8.79 5.32 -8.50
C SER A 429 -10.08 6.11 -8.51
N MET A 430 -10.84 6.07 -9.60
CA MET A 430 -12.05 6.87 -9.82
C MET A 430 -13.17 6.02 -10.40
N LYS A 431 -14.42 6.33 -10.03
CA LYS A 431 -15.57 5.58 -10.51
C LYS A 431 -15.85 5.87 -11.98
N VAL A 432 -15.41 4.99 -12.86
CA VAL A 432 -15.73 4.99 -14.30
C VAL A 432 -17.18 4.51 -14.52
N LYS A 433 -17.91 5.11 -15.48
CA LYS A 433 -19.33 4.79 -15.74
C LYS A 433 -19.53 3.56 -16.61
N GLU A 434 -18.73 3.40 -17.65
CA GLU A 434 -18.87 2.33 -18.65
C GLU A 434 -17.62 1.42 -18.62
N PRO A 435 -17.78 0.11 -18.86
CA PRO A 435 -16.63 -0.77 -19.01
C PRO A 435 -15.81 -0.42 -20.26
N TYR A 436 -14.55 -0.79 -20.26
CA TYR A 436 -13.66 -0.71 -21.42
C TYR A 436 -14.09 -1.68 -22.52
N MET A 437 -14.22 -2.96 -22.20
CA MET A 437 -14.64 -4.02 -23.11
C MET A 437 -15.52 -5.02 -22.37
N LYS A 438 -16.37 -5.74 -23.11
CA LYS A 438 -17.16 -6.85 -22.58
C LYS A 438 -17.08 -8.04 -23.53
N HIS A 439 -17.11 -9.23 -22.97
CA HIS A 439 -17.15 -10.48 -23.74
C HIS A 439 -18.09 -11.48 -23.06
N GLN A 440 -18.67 -12.38 -23.84
CA GLN A 440 -19.62 -13.38 -23.37
C GLN A 440 -19.25 -14.74 -23.95
N PHE A 441 -19.12 -15.73 -23.06
CA PHE A 441 -18.86 -17.13 -23.41
C PHE A 441 -20.18 -17.89 -23.49
N SER A 442 -20.87 -17.82 -24.63
CA SER A 442 -22.13 -18.54 -24.86
C SER A 442 -21.88 -20.04 -25.04
N GLY A 443 -22.61 -20.88 -24.32
CA GLY A 443 -22.57 -22.35 -24.49
C GLY A 443 -21.50 -23.10 -23.69
N ASN A 444 -20.59 -22.38 -23.02
CA ASN A 444 -19.41 -22.97 -22.36
C ASN A 444 -19.56 -23.15 -20.83
N GLY A 445 -20.76 -22.91 -20.31
CA GLY A 445 -21.07 -22.94 -18.88
C GLY A 445 -20.47 -21.77 -18.10
N PRO A 446 -20.57 -21.80 -16.75
CA PRO A 446 -20.04 -20.74 -15.91
C PRO A 446 -18.51 -20.70 -15.93
N MET A 447 -17.98 -19.49 -15.76
CA MET A 447 -16.56 -19.23 -15.65
C MET A 447 -16.05 -19.48 -14.23
N GLU A 448 -14.94 -20.21 -14.12
CA GLU A 448 -14.28 -20.56 -12.85
C GLU A 448 -13.09 -19.64 -12.56
N SER A 449 -12.33 -19.24 -13.59
CA SER A 449 -11.12 -18.42 -13.42
C SER A 449 -10.94 -17.39 -14.53
N LEU A 450 -10.30 -16.28 -14.18
CA LEU A 450 -9.90 -15.21 -15.09
C LEU A 450 -8.49 -14.77 -14.69
N ARG A 451 -7.56 -14.75 -15.65
CA ARG A 451 -6.18 -14.32 -15.45
C ARG A 451 -5.65 -13.48 -16.59
N PHE A 452 -5.04 -12.36 -16.27
CA PHE A 452 -4.19 -11.65 -17.22
C PHE A 452 -2.89 -12.41 -17.43
N ARG A 453 -2.48 -12.50 -18.70
CA ARG A 453 -1.18 -13.04 -19.06
C ARG A 453 -0.12 -11.96 -18.79
N PRO A 454 0.93 -12.25 -18.02
CA PRO A 454 2.03 -11.29 -17.81
C PRO A 454 2.67 -10.85 -19.12
N TYR A 455 3.01 -9.57 -19.25
CA TYR A 455 3.74 -8.93 -20.36
C TYR A 455 3.08 -8.97 -21.74
N GLU A 456 1.88 -9.55 -21.88
CA GLU A 456 1.13 -9.60 -23.13
C GLU A 456 -0.31 -9.12 -22.93
N ASP A 457 -0.91 -8.57 -23.99
CA ASP A 457 -2.29 -8.07 -23.98
C ASP A 457 -3.33 -9.19 -24.11
N ALA A 458 -3.17 -10.26 -23.33
CA ALA A 458 -4.04 -11.44 -23.36
C ALA A 458 -4.63 -11.74 -21.97
N VAL A 459 -5.86 -12.24 -21.98
CA VAL A 459 -6.58 -12.70 -20.81
C VAL A 459 -7.01 -14.12 -21.06
N GLY A 460 -6.58 -15.01 -20.19
CA GLY A 460 -7.05 -16.38 -20.18
C GLY A 460 -8.21 -16.55 -19.21
N VAL A 461 -9.20 -17.31 -19.67
CA VAL A 461 -10.46 -17.55 -19.00
C VAL A 461 -10.72 -19.05 -18.95
N GLY A 462 -10.81 -19.60 -17.74
CA GLY A 462 -11.20 -20.99 -17.51
C GLY A 462 -12.70 -21.11 -17.24
N HIS A 463 -13.39 -21.98 -17.97
CA HIS A 463 -14.83 -22.21 -17.85
C HIS A 463 -15.17 -23.71 -17.85
N ALA A 464 -16.44 -24.06 -17.71
CA ALA A 464 -16.89 -25.45 -17.67
C ALA A 464 -16.52 -26.24 -18.93
N GLY A 465 -16.63 -25.61 -20.11
CA GLY A 465 -16.32 -26.25 -21.41
C GLY A 465 -14.84 -26.28 -21.81
N GLY A 466 -13.91 -25.82 -20.96
CA GLY A 466 -12.49 -25.73 -21.29
C GLY A 466 -11.88 -24.35 -20.99
N VAL A 467 -11.01 -23.87 -21.86
CA VAL A 467 -10.22 -22.65 -21.66
C VAL A 467 -10.28 -21.77 -22.90
N SER A 468 -10.52 -20.48 -22.70
CA SER A 468 -10.49 -19.45 -23.74
C SER A 468 -9.40 -18.44 -23.47
N SER A 469 -8.71 -17.99 -24.50
CA SER A 469 -7.84 -16.82 -24.44
C SER A 469 -8.42 -15.72 -25.33
N ILE A 470 -8.51 -14.51 -24.78
CA ILE A 470 -9.02 -13.32 -25.45
C ILE A 470 -8.01 -12.19 -25.34
N VAL A 471 -8.02 -11.26 -26.29
CA VAL A 471 -7.09 -10.12 -26.30
C VAL A 471 -7.78 -8.90 -25.73
N ILE A 472 -7.12 -8.26 -24.76
CA ILE A 472 -7.54 -6.99 -24.15
C ILE A 472 -6.38 -6.01 -24.29
N PRO A 473 -6.42 -5.11 -25.29
CA PRO A 473 -5.33 -4.17 -25.53
C PRO A 473 -5.09 -3.23 -24.35
N GLY A 474 -3.83 -3.09 -23.96
CA GLY A 474 -3.40 -2.26 -22.83
C GLY A 474 -3.47 -2.94 -21.46
N SER A 475 -3.42 -4.28 -21.41
CA SER A 475 -3.42 -5.05 -20.17
C SER A 475 -2.02 -5.57 -19.77
N GLY A 476 -1.13 -5.83 -20.72
CA GLY A 476 0.24 -6.27 -20.46
C GLY A 476 1.21 -5.11 -20.28
N GLU A 477 2.19 -5.25 -19.38
CA GLU A 477 3.32 -4.32 -19.31
C GLU A 477 4.22 -4.52 -20.54
N PRO A 478 4.37 -3.52 -21.43
CA PRO A 478 5.08 -3.71 -22.70
C PRO A 478 6.59 -3.82 -22.51
N ASN A 479 7.14 -3.17 -21.47
CA ASN A 479 8.57 -3.07 -21.22
C ASN A 479 8.94 -3.95 -20.02
N LEU A 480 9.39 -5.17 -20.30
CA LEU A 480 9.83 -6.10 -19.27
C LEU A 480 11.23 -5.75 -18.71
N ASP A 481 11.44 -5.98 -17.42
CA ASP A 481 12.78 -6.03 -16.84
C ASP A 481 13.33 -7.45 -16.94
N SER A 482 14.30 -7.64 -17.84
CA SER A 482 14.92 -8.93 -18.09
C SER A 482 15.84 -9.42 -16.96
N MET A 483 16.21 -8.55 -16.02
CA MET A 483 17.03 -8.91 -14.87
C MET A 483 16.22 -9.42 -13.69
N GLU A 484 14.91 -9.13 -13.64
CA GLU A 484 14.02 -9.66 -12.62
C GLU A 484 13.87 -11.19 -12.79
N HIS A 485 13.91 -11.94 -11.69
CA HIS A 485 13.88 -13.40 -11.74
C HIS A 485 12.57 -13.93 -12.34
N PHE A 486 12.68 -14.84 -13.30
CA PHE A 486 11.55 -15.53 -13.96
C PHE A 486 10.53 -14.64 -14.67
N THR A 487 10.92 -13.43 -15.08
CA THR A 487 10.05 -12.51 -15.84
C THR A 487 10.25 -12.60 -17.35
N ASN A 488 11.45 -12.94 -17.81
CA ASN A 488 11.78 -12.98 -19.24
C ASN A 488 11.09 -14.16 -19.95
N PRO A 489 10.10 -13.94 -20.84
CA PRO A 489 9.43 -15.02 -21.57
C PRO A 489 10.39 -15.77 -22.50
N TYR A 490 11.41 -15.09 -23.02
CA TYR A 490 12.36 -15.64 -23.98
C TYR A 490 13.61 -16.20 -23.32
N ALA A 491 13.57 -16.48 -22.01
CA ALA A 491 14.74 -16.98 -21.28
C ALA A 491 15.21 -18.35 -21.80
N ASP A 492 16.49 -18.42 -22.16
CA ASP A 492 17.19 -19.65 -22.49
C ASP A 492 17.32 -20.57 -21.28
N LYS A 493 17.54 -21.86 -21.52
CA LYS A 493 17.78 -22.85 -20.45
C LYS A 493 18.90 -22.44 -19.50
N LYS A 494 19.97 -21.82 -20.00
CA LYS A 494 21.09 -21.32 -19.17
C LYS A 494 20.65 -20.15 -18.29
N GLN A 495 19.94 -19.18 -18.86
CA GLN A 495 19.44 -18.02 -18.12
C GLN A 495 18.46 -18.44 -17.02
N ARG A 496 17.55 -19.40 -17.30
CA ARG A 496 16.62 -19.92 -16.28
C ARG A 496 17.34 -20.57 -15.11
N ARG A 497 18.32 -21.46 -15.38
CA ARG A 497 19.14 -22.09 -14.32
C ARG A 497 19.89 -21.06 -13.49
N GLU A 498 20.51 -20.06 -14.14
CA GLU A 498 21.23 -19.01 -13.43
C GLU A 498 20.29 -18.12 -12.61
N ALA A 499 19.11 -17.79 -13.14
CA ALA A 499 18.08 -17.03 -12.43
C ALA A 499 17.55 -17.80 -11.23
N GLU A 500 17.33 -19.11 -11.35
CA GLU A 500 16.90 -19.96 -10.23
C GLU A 500 17.94 -19.95 -9.11
N VAL A 501 19.21 -20.20 -9.44
CA VAL A 501 20.30 -20.17 -8.45
C VAL A 501 20.43 -18.79 -7.80
N ARG A 502 20.35 -17.70 -8.58
CA ARG A 502 20.40 -16.33 -8.04
C ARG A 502 19.21 -16.02 -7.14
N SER A 503 18.00 -16.37 -7.56
CA SER A 503 16.78 -16.16 -6.78
C SER A 503 16.80 -16.93 -5.46
N LEU A 504 17.44 -18.10 -5.43
CA LEU A 504 17.62 -18.88 -4.21
C LEU A 504 18.67 -18.26 -3.27
N LEU A 505 19.76 -17.72 -3.81
CA LEU A 505 20.79 -17.01 -3.02
C LEU A 505 20.27 -15.67 -2.46
N GLU A 506 19.41 -14.99 -3.22
CA GLU A 506 18.77 -13.71 -2.84
C GLU A 506 17.44 -13.90 -2.13
N LYS A 507 17.08 -15.15 -1.80
CA LYS A 507 15.82 -15.49 -1.13
C LYS A 507 15.66 -14.67 0.15
N LEU A 508 14.56 -13.95 0.22
CA LEU A 508 14.22 -13.12 1.37
C LEU A 508 13.59 -13.97 2.47
N SER A 509 14.01 -13.75 3.72
CA SER A 509 13.47 -14.51 4.86
C SER A 509 11.97 -14.25 5.07
N PRO A 510 11.19 -15.24 5.54
CA PRO A 510 9.76 -15.06 5.83
C PRO A 510 9.48 -13.91 6.81
N ASP A 511 10.42 -13.62 7.72
CA ASP A 511 10.28 -12.56 8.72
C ASP A 511 10.33 -11.13 8.18
N MET A 512 10.73 -10.97 6.92
CA MET A 512 10.75 -9.66 6.25
C MET A 512 9.38 -9.26 5.68
N ILE A 513 8.36 -10.11 5.80
CA ILE A 513 7.01 -9.82 5.29
C ILE A 513 6.26 -8.91 6.27
N SER A 514 6.15 -7.64 5.92
CA SER A 514 5.42 -6.59 6.65
C SER A 514 4.44 -5.84 5.75
N LEU A 515 3.52 -5.05 6.34
CA LEU A 515 2.60 -4.20 5.56
C LEU A 515 3.36 -3.21 4.68
N ASP A 516 4.41 -2.60 5.24
CA ASP A 516 5.32 -1.70 4.53
C ASP A 516 6.68 -2.39 4.37
N PRO A 517 7.08 -2.78 3.14
CA PRO A 517 8.39 -3.42 2.88
C PRO A 517 9.57 -2.49 3.20
N ASP A 518 9.40 -1.19 2.94
CA ASP A 518 10.40 -0.15 3.22
C ASP A 518 10.63 0.07 4.73
N GLY A 519 9.84 -0.57 5.59
CA GLY A 519 10.03 -0.54 7.04
C GLY A 519 11.32 -1.26 7.48
N VAL A 520 11.84 -2.19 6.68
CA VAL A 520 13.08 -2.92 6.98
C VAL A 520 14.27 -1.95 6.94
N GLY A 521 14.96 -1.81 8.07
CA GLY A 521 16.01 -0.81 8.28
C GLY A 521 15.54 0.48 8.96
N GLY A 522 14.24 0.60 9.26
CA GLY A 522 13.69 1.63 10.13
C GLY A 522 14.15 1.48 11.59
N VAL A 523 14.03 2.56 12.36
CA VAL A 523 14.33 2.52 13.80
C VAL A 523 13.04 2.22 14.56
N GLU A 524 13.10 1.24 15.46
CA GLU A 524 11.96 0.86 16.30
C GLU A 524 11.51 2.04 17.19
N GLY A 525 10.25 2.45 17.05
CA GLY A 525 9.68 3.58 17.80
C GLY A 525 9.69 3.36 19.32
N GLY A 526 9.51 2.11 19.78
CA GLY A 526 9.60 1.73 21.19
C GLY A 526 11.00 2.00 21.76
N SER A 527 12.06 1.64 21.03
CA SER A 527 13.44 1.91 21.42
C SER A 527 13.73 3.42 21.52
N LEU A 528 13.16 4.23 20.62
CA LEU A 528 13.30 5.69 20.65
C LEU A 528 12.60 6.29 21.86
N ILE A 529 11.39 5.80 22.18
CA ILE A 529 10.66 6.20 23.38
C ILE A 529 11.44 5.81 24.63
N GLN A 530 11.99 4.59 24.70
CA GLN A 530 12.81 4.15 25.83
C GLN A 530 14.10 4.96 25.96
N ARG A 531 14.80 5.25 24.86
CA ARG A 531 15.98 6.12 24.87
C ARG A 531 15.62 7.53 25.33
N ALA A 532 14.49 8.07 24.86
CA ALA A 532 13.99 9.37 25.29
C ALA A 532 13.58 9.37 26.76
N GLN A 533 12.92 8.30 27.24
CA GLN A 533 12.55 8.11 28.65
C GLN A 533 13.81 8.06 29.52
N ARG A 534 14.78 7.19 29.22
CA ARG A 534 16.06 7.14 29.94
C ARG A 534 16.77 8.49 29.98
N SER A 535 16.73 9.25 28.87
CA SER A 535 17.32 10.59 28.84
C SER A 535 16.55 11.60 29.70
N ARG A 536 15.22 11.46 29.82
CA ARG A 536 14.38 12.28 30.69
C ARG A 536 14.57 11.90 32.14
N ASP A 537 14.52 10.61 32.47
CA ASP A 537 14.72 10.09 33.82
C ASP A 537 16.09 10.52 34.35
N ALA A 538 17.15 10.40 33.54
CA ALA A 538 18.48 10.89 33.91
C ALA A 538 18.55 12.42 34.10
N ALA A 539 17.75 13.19 33.36
CA ALA A 539 17.66 14.63 33.53
C ALA A 539 16.86 15.01 34.78
N GLU A 540 15.76 14.31 35.05
CA GLU A 540 14.92 14.45 36.25
C GLU A 540 15.72 14.08 37.51
N ASP A 541 16.50 12.99 37.49
CA ASP A 541 17.38 12.62 38.59
C ASP A 541 18.47 13.67 38.85
N ALA A 542 19.03 14.26 37.79
CA ALA A 542 20.01 15.34 37.91
C ALA A 542 19.38 16.64 38.44
N GLU A 543 18.13 16.93 38.08
CA GLU A 543 17.38 18.09 38.58
C GLU A 543 16.95 17.88 40.03
N ALA A 544 16.48 16.68 40.40
CA ALA A 544 16.13 16.31 41.78
C ALA A 544 17.34 16.39 42.71
N ARG A 545 18.53 15.97 42.27
CA ARG A 545 19.78 16.18 43.03
C ARG A 545 20.07 17.66 43.27
N ARG A 546 19.88 18.50 42.25
CA ARG A 546 20.06 19.97 42.35
C ARG A 546 18.99 20.64 43.20
N GLU A 547 17.76 20.13 43.19
CA GLU A 547 16.68 20.62 44.04
C GLU A 547 16.89 20.22 45.49
N ALA A 548 17.31 18.99 45.78
CA ALA A 548 17.69 18.59 47.14
C ALA A 548 18.87 19.42 47.69
N GLU A 549 19.83 19.79 46.85
CA GLU A 549 20.88 20.75 47.21
C GLU A 549 20.34 22.18 47.45
N ARG A 550 19.33 22.61 46.70
CA ARG A 550 18.68 23.93 46.88
C ARG A 550 17.72 23.99 48.07
N GLU A 551 17.08 22.88 48.43
CA GLU A 551 16.27 22.74 49.63
C GLU A 551 17.15 22.79 50.89
N LYS A 552 18.32 22.14 50.86
CA LYS A 552 19.37 22.33 51.88
C LYS A 552 19.86 23.79 51.97
N ALA A 553 19.77 24.55 50.88
CA ALA A 553 20.08 25.98 50.82
C ALA A 553 18.88 26.91 51.18
N GLY A 554 17.76 26.36 51.65
CA GLY A 554 16.69 27.12 52.33
C GLY A 554 15.79 27.98 51.44
N SER A 555 15.72 27.78 50.13
CA SER A 555 14.88 28.61 49.25
C SER A 555 14.01 27.80 48.29
N VAL A 556 12.77 27.45 48.68
CA VAL A 556 11.75 27.02 47.72
C VAL A 556 10.40 27.66 48.03
N ARG A 557 9.83 28.33 47.02
CA ARG A 557 8.46 28.87 47.00
C ARG A 557 7.52 27.81 46.42
N GLU A 558 6.57 27.34 47.22
CA GLU A 558 5.53 26.40 46.79
C GLU A 558 4.58 27.04 45.76
N LYS A 559 4.36 26.37 44.64
CA LYS A 559 3.36 26.80 43.64
C LYS A 559 2.08 25.99 43.80
N LYS A 560 0.98 26.67 44.16
CA LYS A 560 -0.37 26.09 44.15
C LYS A 560 -0.77 25.68 42.72
N ARG A 561 -1.12 24.40 42.53
CA ARG A 561 -1.61 23.88 41.24
C ARG A 561 -3.12 24.05 41.13
N MET A 562 -3.58 24.51 39.96
CA MET A 562 -4.99 24.73 39.65
C MET A 562 -5.84 23.44 39.57
N ARG A 563 -7.14 23.66 39.77
CA ARG A 563 -8.23 22.71 40.02
C ARG A 563 -8.55 21.82 38.80
N GLY A 564 -8.73 20.52 39.07
CA GLY A 564 -9.65 19.67 38.29
C GLY A 564 -9.07 18.90 37.10
N ARG A 565 -8.29 17.83 37.34
CA ARG A 565 -8.27 16.55 36.57
C ARG A 565 -7.21 15.55 37.08
N SER A 566 -6.28 15.99 37.93
CA SER A 566 -5.17 15.21 38.46
C SER A 566 -5.23 15.00 39.99
N LYS A 567 -6.40 14.68 40.56
CA LYS A 567 -6.48 14.36 42.00
C LYS A 567 -5.62 13.14 42.33
N ILE A 568 -4.74 13.29 43.33
CA ILE A 568 -3.83 12.26 43.84
C ILE A 568 -4.57 10.95 44.15
N ALA A 569 -5.82 11.06 44.64
CA ALA A 569 -6.72 9.95 44.90
C ALA A 569 -7.01 9.03 43.70
N LYS A 570 -7.10 9.58 42.47
CA LYS A 570 -7.37 8.77 41.26
C LYS A 570 -6.11 8.07 40.74
N LYS A 571 -4.93 8.65 40.97
CA LYS A 571 -3.63 7.99 40.72
C LYS A 571 -3.40 6.84 41.69
N LEU A 572 -3.71 7.03 42.98
CA LEU A 572 -3.55 5.99 44.00
C LEU A 572 -4.49 4.80 43.77
N ARG A 573 -5.71 5.03 43.25
CA ARG A 573 -6.65 3.96 42.85
C ARG A 573 -6.22 3.15 41.62
N ARG A 574 -5.38 3.71 40.75
CA ARG A 574 -4.88 3.01 39.54
C ARG A 574 -3.65 2.14 39.82
N LYS A 575 -2.89 2.45 40.88
CA LYS A 575 -1.78 1.62 41.33
C LYS A 575 -2.33 0.44 42.14
N GLN A 576 -1.68 -0.73 42.02
CA GLN A 576 -2.13 -1.96 42.68
C GLN A 576 -2.22 -1.73 44.20
N GLN A 577 -3.39 -2.04 44.78
CA GLN A 577 -3.73 -1.62 46.15
C GLN A 577 -2.84 -2.25 47.24
N ASN A 578 -2.14 -3.34 46.92
CA ASN A 578 -1.49 -4.21 47.90
C ASN A 578 0.04 -4.05 47.96
N VAL A 579 0.67 -3.42 46.96
CA VAL A 579 2.12 -3.17 46.98
C VAL A 579 2.34 -1.76 47.50
N VAL A 580 3.01 -1.63 48.64
CA VAL A 580 3.32 -0.33 49.27
C VAL A 580 4.74 0.09 48.89
N ASP A 581 4.86 0.82 47.79
CA ASP A 581 6.11 1.48 47.41
C ASP A 581 6.28 2.81 48.19
N GLU A 582 7.52 3.27 48.38
CA GLU A 582 7.82 4.59 48.97
C GLU A 582 7.11 5.74 48.22
N ASN A 583 6.99 5.60 46.89
CA ASN A 583 6.27 6.55 46.05
C ASN A 583 4.75 6.57 46.32
N ILE A 584 4.18 5.46 46.79
CA ILE A 584 2.75 5.38 47.18
C ILE A 584 2.56 6.01 48.56
N LEU A 585 3.48 5.81 49.49
CA LEU A 585 3.50 6.46 50.81
C LEU A 585 3.55 7.99 50.67
N LYS A 586 4.50 8.53 49.89
CA LYS A 586 4.59 9.97 49.61
C LYS A 586 3.31 10.52 48.98
N LEU A 587 2.66 9.75 48.10
CA LEU A 587 1.36 10.14 47.51
C LEU A 587 0.20 10.06 48.53
N ARG A 588 0.24 9.17 49.52
CA ARG A 588 -0.75 9.13 50.63
C ARG A 588 -0.58 10.34 51.54
N GLU A 589 0.65 10.65 51.94
CA GLU A 589 0.97 11.82 52.77
C GLU A 589 0.54 13.13 52.10
N LEU A 590 0.86 13.31 50.82
CA LEU A 590 0.40 14.48 50.05
C LEU A 590 -1.13 14.56 49.96
N ARG A 591 -1.82 13.42 49.91
CA ARG A 591 -3.29 13.38 49.92
C ARG A 591 -3.86 13.77 51.28
N GLU A 592 -3.21 13.36 52.37
CA GLU A 592 -3.60 13.73 53.73
C GLU A 592 -3.40 15.22 53.96
N ARG A 593 -2.27 15.79 53.52
CA ARG A 593 -2.08 17.26 53.51
C ARG A 593 -3.14 17.99 52.69
N GLU A 594 -3.46 17.51 51.48
CA GLU A 594 -4.53 18.10 50.64
C GLU A 594 -5.93 17.99 51.29
N LYS A 595 -6.17 16.97 52.12
CA LYS A 595 -7.42 16.85 52.90
C LYS A 595 -7.44 17.82 54.06
N ALA A 596 -6.36 17.89 54.84
CA ALA A 596 -6.23 18.78 55.99
C ALA A 596 -6.37 20.25 55.57
N GLU A 597 -5.72 20.67 54.48
CA GLU A 597 -5.87 22.02 53.93
C GLU A 597 -7.31 22.32 53.48
N LYS A 598 -8.01 21.32 52.91
CA LYS A 598 -9.43 21.48 52.53
C LYS A 598 -10.34 21.60 53.73
N GLU A 599 -10.09 20.82 54.78
CA GLU A 599 -10.85 20.90 56.03
C GLU A 599 -10.64 22.25 56.72
N ALA A 600 -9.40 22.74 56.77
CA ALA A 600 -9.09 24.09 57.24
C ALA A 600 -9.81 25.17 56.42
N SER A 601 -9.76 25.09 55.08
CA SER A 601 -10.46 26.04 54.20
C SER A 601 -12.00 25.99 54.28
N ARG A 602 -12.57 24.85 54.70
CA ARG A 602 -14.00 24.69 54.92
C ARG A 602 -14.42 25.31 56.25
N LYS A 603 -13.60 25.17 57.30
CA LYS A 603 -13.82 25.83 58.59
C LYS A 603 -13.79 27.36 58.46
N SER A 604 -12.88 27.91 57.65
CA SER A 604 -12.80 29.36 57.40
C SER A 604 -13.88 29.92 56.47
N GLY A 605 -14.60 29.07 55.72
CA GLY A 605 -15.58 29.47 54.70
C GLY A 605 -17.05 29.33 55.12
N GLY A 606 -17.31 28.90 56.36
CA GLY A 606 -18.66 28.70 56.91
C GLY A 606 -18.89 29.61 58.12
N GLY A 607 -19.10 30.90 57.88
CA GLY A 607 -19.38 31.87 58.94
C GLY A 607 -19.86 33.21 58.36
N GLY A 608 -21.13 33.27 57.97
CA GLY A 608 -21.85 34.54 57.78
C GLY A 608 -22.75 34.77 58.99
N GLY A 609 -22.35 35.66 59.90
CA GLY A 609 -23.13 36.03 61.08
C GLY A 609 -22.24 36.52 62.22
N ASP A 610 -22.35 37.82 62.50
CA ASP A 610 -21.70 38.62 63.53
C ASP A 610 -21.81 38.06 64.96
N SER A 611 -20.68 37.92 65.65
CA SER A 611 -20.49 38.17 67.10
C SER A 611 -19.03 37.90 67.46
N GLY A 612 -18.38 38.89 68.08
CA GLY A 612 -16.98 38.80 68.48
C GLY A 612 -16.76 37.98 69.75
N GLU A 613 -15.72 37.16 69.73
CA GLU A 613 -14.89 36.78 70.88
C GLU A 613 -13.65 36.05 70.31
N GLY A 614 -12.49 36.29 70.94
CA GLY A 614 -11.18 35.97 70.37
C GLY A 614 -10.92 34.48 70.19
N ASP A 615 -10.40 34.12 69.01
CA ASP A 615 -9.79 32.82 68.78
C ASP A 615 -8.41 32.78 69.47
N GLU A 616 -8.39 32.21 70.68
CA GLU A 616 -7.24 31.50 71.22
C GLU A 616 -6.93 30.30 70.31
N GLU A 617 -6.20 30.54 69.21
CA GLU A 617 -5.54 29.44 68.49
C GLU A 617 -4.49 28.82 69.43
N GLU A 618 -4.71 27.55 69.79
CA GLU A 618 -3.81 26.67 70.53
C GLU A 618 -2.34 26.92 70.16
N VAL A 619 -1.61 27.54 71.10
CA VAL A 619 -0.16 27.73 71.05
C VAL A 619 0.54 26.39 71.28
N ALA A 620 0.44 25.46 70.33
CA ALA A 620 1.30 24.29 70.22
C ALA A 620 1.23 23.62 68.83
N PRO A 621 1.71 24.30 67.77
CA PRO A 621 2.45 23.56 66.74
C PRO A 621 3.71 24.25 66.20
N ALA A 622 4.01 25.48 66.62
CA ALA A 622 5.21 26.18 66.17
C ALA A 622 6.44 25.90 67.05
N ALA A 623 6.25 25.77 68.37
CA ALA A 623 7.35 25.53 69.31
C ALA A 623 7.86 24.07 69.28
N LEU A 624 6.99 23.09 68.98
CA LEU A 624 7.34 21.67 68.86
C LEU A 624 7.96 21.29 67.50
N LYS A 625 7.91 22.17 66.49
CA LYS A 625 8.53 21.96 65.16
C LYS A 625 10.07 21.90 65.17
N ARG A 626 10.71 22.14 66.31
CA ARG A 626 12.16 22.03 66.47
C ARG A 626 12.62 20.67 67.00
N PHE A 627 11.69 19.82 67.44
CA PHE A 627 11.98 18.55 68.10
C PHE A 627 11.58 17.30 67.30
N PHE A 628 11.05 17.47 66.08
CA PHE A 628 10.74 16.39 65.15
C PHE A 628 11.17 16.74 63.73
#